data_AF-A0A2D5VJE9-F1
#
_entry.id   AF-A0A2D5VJE9-F1
#
_cell.length_a   1.000
_cell.length_b   1.000
_cell.length_c   1.000
_cell.angle_alpha   90.00
_cell.angle_beta   90.00
_cell.angle_gamma   90.00
#
_symmetry.space_group_name_H-M   'P 1'
#
loop_
_entity.id
_entity.type
_entity.pdbx_description
1 polymer ?
#
loop_
_entity_poly.entity_id
_entity_poly.type
_entity_poly.pdbx_seq_one_letter_code
_entity_poly.pdbx_strand_id
1 'polypeptide(L)'
;MVKDTGILTPFYSGESSFYLSRHLTVWLVPIVCWTAFVTLLIWVMLCINLLLRKQWIEHERLAYPIVELPYNMTITDNSPAKKGSNPLPNRRLWAGFAISGGISLLNGASHLYPSLPSIPIWVASLNRFATTKPWNAIFSMNITLYPFVMGLGFLMPLSLAVSYWSFYLFWQFQRIIGSQLGLQSLPGFPYPIAQVRGVWIALLLYAAWGGRQYFQQVLRQGVTSILRLGRDGTTGGEAEPISPGQAEEKLKVGIHSLGYVANSREEAVEDFYPGSAETFTRIGKEGERPPTRREHFNSQVGPTGPY
;
A
#
# COMPACT_ATOMS: atom_id res chain seq x y z
N MET A 1 30.00 -19.71 -4.26
CA MET A 1 30.37 -20.01 -5.66
C MET A 1 30.79 -21.46 -5.71
N VAL A 2 29.97 -22.35 -6.29
CA VAL A 2 30.28 -23.78 -6.39
C VAL A 2 31.41 -23.93 -7.40
N LYS A 3 32.59 -24.38 -6.95
CA LYS A 3 33.78 -24.53 -7.80
C LYS A 3 33.87 -25.89 -8.50
N ASP A 4 32.98 -26.83 -8.16
CA ASP A 4 33.01 -28.20 -8.70
C ASP A 4 32.30 -28.28 -10.07
N THR A 5 33.09 -28.23 -11.14
CA THR A 5 32.62 -28.29 -12.53
C THR A 5 31.94 -29.62 -12.87
N GLY A 6 32.25 -30.71 -12.15
CA GLY A 6 31.63 -32.03 -12.34
C GLY A 6 30.19 -32.16 -11.85
N ILE A 7 29.67 -31.21 -11.05
CA ILE A 7 28.29 -31.19 -10.57
C ILE A 7 27.42 -30.23 -11.38
N LEU A 8 28.03 -29.28 -12.08
CA LEU A 8 27.33 -28.34 -12.97
C LEU A 8 26.88 -29.02 -14.28
N THR A 9 27.69 -29.92 -14.84
CA THR A 9 27.33 -30.63 -16.09
C THR A 9 26.03 -31.45 -15.96
N PRO A 10 25.86 -32.27 -14.90
CA PRO A 10 24.62 -33.02 -14.65
C PRO A 10 23.38 -32.15 -14.38
N PHE A 11 23.57 -30.94 -13.84
CA PHE A 11 22.49 -29.97 -13.62
C PHE A 11 21.92 -29.42 -14.94
N TYR A 12 22.77 -29.21 -15.95
CA TYR A 12 22.34 -28.74 -17.27
C TYR A 12 21.93 -29.87 -18.23
N SER A 13 22.49 -31.08 -18.08
CA SER A 13 22.22 -32.21 -18.99
C SER A 13 21.03 -33.09 -18.58
N GLY A 14 20.53 -32.97 -17.33
CA GLY A 14 19.24 -33.54 -16.94
C GLY A 14 19.21 -35.02 -16.53
N GLU A 15 20.36 -35.66 -16.26
CA GLU A 15 20.43 -37.11 -15.96
C GLU A 15 20.80 -37.47 -14.50
N SER A 16 20.71 -36.54 -13.55
CA SER A 16 21.06 -36.80 -12.15
C SER A 16 19.93 -36.50 -11.16
N SER A 17 19.79 -37.36 -10.14
CA SER A 17 18.81 -37.19 -9.07
C SER A 17 19.31 -36.19 -8.03
N PHE A 18 18.49 -35.18 -7.71
CA PHE A 18 18.77 -34.18 -6.66
C PHE A 18 18.98 -34.78 -5.27
N TYR A 19 18.47 -35.99 -5.02
CA TYR A 19 18.53 -36.67 -3.73
C TYR A 19 19.89 -37.30 -3.40
N LEU A 20 20.86 -37.25 -4.32
CA LEU A 20 22.21 -37.70 -4.02
C LEU A 20 22.83 -36.78 -2.95
N SER A 21 23.23 -37.36 -1.81
CA SER A 21 23.79 -36.63 -0.65
C SER A 21 24.92 -35.67 -1.02
N ARG A 22 25.72 -36.03 -2.04
CA ARG A 22 26.81 -35.23 -2.59
C ARG A 22 26.35 -33.92 -3.27
N HIS A 23 25.22 -33.93 -3.96
CA HIS A 23 24.67 -32.74 -4.59
C HIS A 23 24.04 -31.80 -3.55
N LEU A 24 23.37 -32.36 -2.54
CA LEU A 24 22.78 -31.58 -1.44
C LEU A 24 23.83 -30.78 -0.67
N THR A 25 24.95 -31.37 -0.28
CA THR A 25 26.00 -30.67 0.48
C THR A 25 26.64 -29.51 -0.29
N VAL A 26 26.71 -29.62 -1.61
CA VAL A 26 27.32 -28.59 -2.48
C VAL A 26 26.36 -27.41 -2.69
N TRP A 27 25.06 -27.68 -2.78
CA TRP A 27 24.03 -26.65 -2.96
C TRP A 27 23.52 -26.04 -1.65
N LEU A 28 23.73 -26.71 -0.52
CA LEU A 28 23.28 -26.23 0.80
C LEU A 28 23.88 -24.87 1.15
N VAL A 29 25.17 -24.65 0.89
CA VAL A 29 25.83 -23.35 1.17
C VAL A 29 25.20 -22.20 0.36
N PRO A 30 25.07 -22.28 -0.98
CA PRO A 30 24.31 -21.30 -1.75
C PRO A 30 22.87 -21.11 -1.24
N ILE A 31 22.14 -22.18 -0.96
CA ILE A 31 20.75 -22.10 -0.49
C ILE A 31 20.67 -21.37 0.85
N VAL A 32 21.52 -21.69 1.81
CA VAL A 32 21.56 -21.02 3.12
C VAL A 32 21.95 -19.55 2.98
N CYS A 33 22.95 -19.23 2.16
CA CYS A 33 23.32 -17.84 1.91
C CYS A 33 22.19 -17.05 1.23
N TRP A 34 21.51 -17.62 0.23
CA TRP A 34 20.40 -16.97 -0.47
C TRP A 34 19.18 -16.82 0.42
N THR A 35 18.83 -17.84 1.20
CA THR A 35 17.71 -17.77 2.15
C THR A 35 18.00 -16.74 3.24
N ALA A 36 19.19 -16.76 3.85
CA ALA A 36 19.58 -15.75 4.84
C ALA A 36 19.56 -14.33 4.26
N PHE A 37 20.05 -14.14 3.03
CA PHE A 37 20.01 -12.85 2.34
C PHE A 37 18.57 -12.39 2.09
N VAL A 38 17.70 -13.26 1.57
CA VAL A 38 16.29 -12.94 1.31
C VAL A 38 15.55 -12.65 2.61
N THR A 39 15.77 -13.43 3.66
CA THR A 39 15.18 -13.20 4.98
C THR A 39 15.62 -11.86 5.56
N LEU A 40 16.92 -11.52 5.46
CA LEU A 40 17.43 -10.22 5.90
C LEU A 40 16.84 -9.06 5.07
N LEU A 41 16.71 -9.23 3.76
CA LEU A 41 16.08 -8.24 2.88
C LEU A 41 14.61 -8.01 3.26
N ILE A 42 13.84 -9.09 3.45
CA ILE A 42 12.45 -9.01 3.92
C ILE A 42 12.38 -8.33 5.29
N TRP A 43 13.27 -8.69 6.21
CA TRP A 43 13.34 -8.07 7.54
C TRP A 43 13.57 -6.56 7.45
N VAL A 44 14.55 -6.12 6.65
CA VAL A 44 14.83 -4.69 6.43
C VAL A 44 13.62 -3.99 5.78
N MET A 45 12.97 -4.60 4.79
CA MET A 45 11.75 -4.04 4.19
C MET A 45 10.61 -3.93 5.21
N LEU A 46 10.46 -4.89 6.13
CA LEU A 46 9.48 -4.83 7.21
C LEU A 46 9.80 -3.69 8.19
N CYS A 47 11.06 -3.52 8.58
CA CYS A 47 11.49 -2.40 9.41
C CYS A 47 11.17 -1.05 8.76
N ILE A 48 11.49 -0.89 7.47
CA ILE A 48 11.18 0.33 6.72
C ILE A 48 9.67 0.57 6.66
N ASN A 49 8.87 -0.48 6.40
CA ASN A 49 7.41 -0.37 6.42
C ASN A 49 6.88 0.08 7.78
N LEU A 50 7.38 -0.48 8.89
CA LEU A 50 6.98 -0.05 10.23
C LEU A 50 7.30 1.43 10.49
N LEU A 51 8.46 1.89 10.03
CA LEU A 51 8.85 3.30 10.14
C LEU A 51 7.94 4.20 9.30
N LEU A 52 7.70 3.88 8.02
CA LEU A 52 6.94 4.73 7.10
C LEU A 52 5.43 4.65 7.28
N ARG A 53 4.93 3.56 7.88
CA ARG A 53 3.49 3.28 8.05
C ARG A 53 2.72 4.46 8.63
N LYS A 54 3.24 5.11 9.66
CA LYS A 54 2.54 6.22 10.33
C LYS A 54 2.40 7.42 9.40
N GLN A 55 3.49 7.83 8.75
CA GLN A 55 3.51 8.95 7.80
C GLN A 55 2.57 8.68 6.62
N TRP A 56 2.62 7.49 6.04
CA TRP A 56 1.83 7.12 4.86
C TRP A 56 0.33 7.02 5.14
N ILE A 57 -0.07 6.50 6.30
CA ILE A 57 -1.48 6.38 6.66
C ILE A 57 -2.07 7.75 7.03
N GLU A 58 -1.37 8.54 7.85
CA GLU A 58 -1.91 9.79 8.40
C GLU A 58 -1.85 10.95 7.38
N HIS A 59 -0.77 11.05 6.60
CA HIS A 59 -0.51 12.21 5.75
C HIS A 59 -0.71 11.95 4.24
N GLU A 60 -0.37 10.76 3.74
CA GLU A 60 -0.39 10.49 2.29
C GLU A 60 -1.68 9.81 1.80
N ARG A 61 -2.53 9.29 2.71
CA ARG A 61 -3.84 8.65 2.42
C ARG A 61 -3.86 7.92 1.07
N LEU A 62 -2.92 7.00 0.88
CA LEU A 62 -2.86 6.16 -0.31
C LEU A 62 -4.22 5.46 -0.46
N ALA A 63 -4.98 5.85 -1.48
CA ALA A 63 -6.24 5.19 -1.78
C ALA A 63 -5.92 3.74 -2.16
N TYR A 64 -6.54 2.78 -1.46
CA TYR A 64 -6.40 1.36 -1.75
C TYR A 64 -7.74 0.78 -2.24
N PRO A 65 -8.19 1.06 -3.48
CA PRO A 65 -9.46 0.52 -3.98
C PRO A 65 -9.51 -1.01 -4.00
N ILE A 66 -8.35 -1.68 -4.04
CA ILE A 66 -8.26 -3.14 -3.94
C ILE A 66 -8.76 -3.69 -2.60
N VAL A 67 -8.70 -2.90 -1.53
CA VAL A 67 -9.14 -3.30 -0.18
C VAL A 67 -10.64 -3.09 0.01
N GLU A 68 -11.26 -2.20 -0.77
CA GLU A 68 -12.69 -1.93 -0.69
C GLU A 68 -13.53 -3.16 -1.04
N LEU A 69 -13.06 -4.00 -1.98
CA LEU A 69 -13.79 -5.18 -2.41
C LEU A 69 -13.88 -6.25 -1.31
N PRO A 70 -12.77 -6.69 -0.68
CA PRO A 70 -12.83 -7.55 0.52
C PRO A 70 -13.57 -6.90 1.69
N TYR A 71 -13.37 -5.59 1.92
CA TYR A 71 -14.03 -4.86 3.00
C TYR A 71 -15.55 -4.89 2.87
N ASN A 72 -16.07 -4.62 1.67
CA ASN A 72 -17.50 -4.69 1.37
C ASN A 72 -18.07 -6.11 1.48
N MET A 73 -17.24 -7.16 1.29
CA MET A 73 -17.65 -8.55 1.52
C MET A 73 -17.73 -8.90 3.01
N THR A 74 -16.94 -8.24 3.87
CA THR A 74 -16.99 -8.46 5.33
C THR A 74 -18.12 -7.68 6.02
N ILE A 75 -18.55 -6.55 5.44
CA ILE A 75 -19.73 -5.82 5.91
C ILE A 75 -20.98 -6.62 5.55
N THR A 76 -21.45 -7.36 6.54
CA THR A 76 -22.70 -8.10 6.50
C THR A 76 -23.70 -7.27 7.29
N ASP A 77 -24.31 -6.25 6.69
CA ASP A 77 -25.21 -5.35 7.44
C ASP A 77 -26.67 -5.46 6.99
N ASN A 78 -27.54 -5.73 7.96
CA ASN A 78 -29.00 -5.72 7.88
C ASN A 78 -29.57 -4.29 7.91
N SER A 79 -28.74 -3.26 7.68
CA SER A 79 -29.17 -1.87 7.60
C SER A 79 -29.90 -1.57 6.28
N PRO A 80 -31.14 -1.04 6.32
CA PRO A 80 -31.97 -0.81 5.13
C PRO A 80 -31.46 0.29 4.18
N ALA A 81 -30.41 1.03 4.53
CA ALA A 81 -29.90 2.16 3.77
C ALA A 81 -28.82 1.82 2.70
N LYS A 82 -28.25 0.60 2.69
CA LYS A 82 -27.27 0.18 1.66
C LYS A 82 -27.58 -1.22 1.13
N LYS A 83 -28.80 -1.37 0.61
CA LYS A 83 -29.29 -2.58 -0.06
C LYS A 83 -28.62 -2.73 -1.44
N GLY A 84 -27.33 -3.07 -1.49
CA GLY A 84 -26.62 -3.28 -2.77
C GLY A 84 -25.14 -3.69 -2.73
N SER A 85 -24.52 -3.88 -1.57
CA SER A 85 -23.04 -3.90 -1.47
C SER A 85 -22.37 -5.27 -1.42
N ASN A 86 -23.07 -6.39 -1.65
CA ASN A 86 -22.39 -7.69 -1.77
C ASN A 86 -22.10 -7.99 -3.26
N PRO A 87 -20.82 -8.00 -3.71
CA PRO A 87 -20.47 -8.30 -5.10
C PRO A 87 -20.65 -9.78 -5.46
N LEU A 88 -20.66 -10.69 -4.47
CA LEU A 88 -20.74 -12.14 -4.67
C LEU A 88 -22.02 -12.65 -5.36
N PRO A 89 -23.24 -12.17 -5.03
CA PRO A 89 -24.45 -12.57 -5.75
C PRO A 89 -24.61 -11.93 -7.14
N ASN A 90 -23.71 -11.03 -7.56
CA ASN A 90 -23.86 -10.32 -8.82
C ASN A 90 -23.56 -11.23 -10.02
N ARG A 91 -24.61 -11.59 -10.77
CA ARG A 91 -24.50 -12.42 -12.00
C ARG A 91 -23.56 -11.81 -13.06
N ARG A 92 -23.43 -10.48 -13.12
CA ARG A 92 -22.54 -9.80 -14.08
C ARG A 92 -21.07 -10.01 -13.73
N LEU A 93 -20.74 -10.03 -12.43
CA LEU A 93 -19.39 -10.32 -11.95
C LEU A 93 -18.99 -11.75 -12.34
N TRP A 94 -19.87 -12.72 -12.07
CA TRP A 94 -19.64 -14.12 -12.42
C TRP A 94 -19.58 -14.36 -13.93
N ALA A 95 -20.39 -13.64 -14.72
CA ALA A 95 -20.29 -13.69 -16.18
C ALA A 95 -18.93 -13.19 -16.67
N GLY A 96 -18.45 -12.05 -16.15
CA GLY A 96 -17.10 -11.54 -16.48
C GLY A 96 -15.99 -12.50 -16.04
N PHE A 97 -16.09 -13.08 -14.85
CA PHE A 97 -15.17 -14.08 -14.33
C PHE A 97 -15.15 -15.34 -15.19
N ALA A 98 -16.31 -15.88 -15.55
CA ALA A 98 -16.44 -17.08 -16.38
C ALA A 98 -15.91 -16.85 -17.80
N ILE A 99 -16.16 -15.69 -18.40
CA ILE A 99 -15.65 -15.33 -19.73
C ILE A 99 -14.13 -15.19 -19.71
N SER A 100 -13.59 -14.40 -18.77
CA SER A 100 -12.16 -14.17 -18.63
C SER A 100 -11.41 -15.47 -18.30
N GLY A 101 -11.89 -16.20 -17.28
CA GLY A 101 -11.32 -17.48 -16.85
C GLY A 101 -11.43 -18.56 -17.92
N GLY A 102 -12.56 -18.63 -18.63
CA GLY A 102 -12.75 -19.58 -19.73
C GLY A 102 -11.78 -19.34 -20.89
N ILE A 103 -11.59 -18.10 -21.32
CA ILE A 103 -10.62 -17.75 -22.36
C ILE A 103 -9.20 -18.09 -21.91
N SER A 104 -8.82 -17.75 -20.68
CA SER A 104 -7.50 -18.05 -20.13
C SER A 104 -7.24 -19.55 -19.98
N LEU A 105 -8.24 -20.32 -19.51
CA LEU A 105 -8.14 -21.76 -19.37
C LEU A 105 -8.02 -22.44 -20.73
N LEU A 106 -8.82 -22.04 -21.72
CA LEU A 106 -8.75 -22.58 -23.07
C LEU A 106 -7.38 -22.30 -23.72
N ASN A 107 -6.86 -21.08 -23.55
CA ASN A 107 -5.54 -20.72 -24.07
C ASN A 107 -4.39 -21.42 -23.33
N GLY A 108 -4.50 -21.62 -22.01
CA GLY A 108 -3.55 -22.42 -21.24
C GLY A 108 -3.58 -23.90 -21.64
N ALA A 109 -4.77 -24.46 -21.87
CA ALA A 109 -4.94 -25.83 -22.34
C ALA A 109 -4.42 -26.02 -23.76
N SER A 110 -4.64 -25.04 -24.65
CA SER A 110 -4.08 -25.03 -26.01
C SER A 110 -2.54 -24.98 -26.01
N HIS A 111 -1.92 -24.35 -25.00
CA HIS A 111 -0.47 -24.35 -24.84
C HIS A 111 0.09 -25.74 -24.47
N LEU A 112 -0.61 -26.49 -23.62
CA LEU A 112 -0.23 -27.84 -23.23
C LEU A 112 -0.59 -28.88 -24.30
N TYR A 113 -1.72 -28.70 -24.97
CA TYR A 113 -2.25 -29.56 -26.02
C TYR A 113 -2.54 -28.74 -27.28
N PRO A 114 -1.60 -28.71 -28.25
CA PRO A 114 -1.74 -27.93 -29.49
C PRO A 114 -2.95 -28.31 -30.37
N SER A 115 -3.66 -29.40 -30.05
CA SER A 115 -4.89 -29.83 -30.72
C SER A 115 -6.12 -28.99 -30.37
N LEU A 116 -6.08 -28.18 -29.30
CA LEU A 116 -7.19 -27.31 -28.90
C LEU A 116 -7.07 -25.93 -29.57
N PRO A 117 -8.20 -25.35 -30.05
CA PRO A 117 -8.20 -24.03 -30.67
C PRO A 117 -7.86 -22.95 -29.64
N SER A 118 -6.86 -22.11 -29.95
CA SER A 118 -6.52 -20.93 -29.16
C SER A 118 -7.36 -19.72 -29.59
N ILE A 119 -7.88 -18.95 -28.64
CA ILE A 119 -8.49 -17.65 -28.92
C ILE A 119 -7.38 -16.59 -28.93
N PRO A 120 -7.11 -15.92 -30.07
CA PRO A 120 -6.03 -14.95 -30.17
C PRO A 120 -6.33 -13.70 -29.31
N ILE A 121 -5.55 -13.53 -28.23
CA ILE A 121 -5.65 -12.37 -27.32
C ILE A 121 -4.88 -11.15 -27.88
N TRP A 122 -4.03 -11.36 -28.90
CA TRP A 122 -3.17 -10.37 -29.54
C TRP A 122 -3.89 -9.66 -30.69
N VAL A 123 -4.69 -8.64 -30.36
CA VAL A 123 -5.58 -8.00 -31.33
C VAL A 123 -4.92 -6.78 -31.97
N ALA A 124 -4.23 -7.02 -33.09
CA ALA A 124 -3.83 -6.02 -34.07
C ALA A 124 -2.80 -4.96 -33.59
N SER A 125 -1.65 -4.96 -34.27
CA SER A 125 -0.70 -3.85 -34.21
C SER A 125 -1.27 -2.65 -34.98
N LEU A 126 -1.50 -1.52 -34.32
CA LEU A 126 -1.85 -0.26 -35.02
C LEU A 126 -0.73 0.22 -35.94
N ASN A 127 0.50 -0.29 -35.73
CA ASN A 127 1.64 -0.06 -36.60
C ASN A 127 1.36 -0.46 -38.06
N ARG A 128 0.39 -1.33 -38.34
CA ARG A 128 -0.01 -1.66 -39.71
C ARG A 128 -0.62 -0.47 -40.47
N PHE A 129 -1.23 0.48 -39.76
CA PHE A 129 -1.87 1.66 -40.34
C PHE A 129 -0.93 2.87 -40.38
N ALA A 130 0.18 2.84 -39.63
CA ALA A 130 1.12 3.94 -39.45
C ALA A 130 2.43 3.69 -40.21
N THR A 131 2.36 3.47 -41.53
CA THR A 131 3.53 3.09 -42.35
C THR A 131 4.32 4.28 -42.90
N THR A 132 3.75 5.49 -42.94
CA THR A 132 4.42 6.70 -43.46
C THR A 132 5.17 7.46 -42.37
N LYS A 133 6.29 8.14 -42.72
CA LYS A 133 6.97 9.06 -41.79
C LYS A 133 6.07 10.26 -41.47
N PRO A 134 6.00 10.75 -40.21
CA PRO A 134 6.72 10.31 -39.01
C PRO A 134 6.02 9.21 -38.21
N TRP A 135 4.81 8.78 -38.61
CA TRP A 135 3.98 7.83 -37.88
C TRP A 135 4.59 6.42 -37.79
N ASN A 136 5.48 6.06 -38.74
CA ASN A 136 6.31 4.85 -38.69
C ASN A 136 7.25 4.80 -37.47
N ALA A 137 7.45 5.93 -36.78
CA ALA A 137 8.23 5.97 -35.55
C ALA A 137 7.50 5.38 -34.34
N ILE A 138 6.17 5.19 -34.42
CA ILE A 138 5.38 4.61 -33.34
C ILE A 138 5.79 3.15 -33.18
N PHE A 139 6.36 2.84 -32.02
CA PHE A 139 6.83 1.50 -31.72
C PHE A 139 5.78 0.77 -30.88
N SER A 140 5.35 -0.40 -31.35
CA SER A 140 4.56 -1.39 -30.61
C SER A 140 3.23 -0.88 -30.01
N MET A 141 2.46 -0.09 -30.76
CA MET A 141 1.07 0.20 -30.37
C MET A 141 0.16 -1.00 -30.69
N ASN A 142 0.31 -2.05 -29.90
CA ASN A 142 -0.48 -3.27 -30.00
C ASN A 142 -1.66 -3.18 -29.04
N ILE A 143 -2.88 -3.31 -29.55
CA ILE A 143 -4.04 -3.44 -28.67
C ILE A 143 -4.09 -4.90 -28.21
N THR A 144 -3.73 -5.15 -26.96
CA THR A 144 -3.84 -6.49 -26.40
C THR A 144 -4.97 -6.50 -25.39
N LEU A 145 -6.00 -7.29 -25.68
CA LEU A 145 -7.21 -7.31 -24.87
C LEU A 145 -7.10 -8.46 -23.88
N TYR A 146 -6.38 -8.23 -22.77
CA TYR A 146 -6.26 -9.20 -21.69
C TYR A 146 -7.42 -9.05 -20.71
N PRO A 147 -8.42 -9.95 -20.71
CA PRO A 147 -9.62 -9.79 -19.87
C PRO A 147 -9.28 -9.77 -18.37
N PHE A 148 -8.29 -10.58 -17.95
CA PHE A 148 -7.78 -10.57 -16.58
C PHE A 148 -7.14 -9.23 -16.18
N VAL A 149 -6.28 -8.66 -17.03
CA VAL A 149 -5.61 -7.38 -16.76
C VAL A 149 -6.63 -6.24 -16.74
N MET A 150 -7.66 -6.28 -17.60
CA MET A 150 -8.76 -5.31 -17.54
C MET A 150 -9.55 -5.42 -16.23
N GLY A 151 -9.78 -6.64 -15.74
CA GLY A 151 -10.43 -6.86 -14.43
C GLY A 151 -9.62 -6.30 -13.26
N LEU A 152 -8.30 -6.49 -13.26
CA LEU A 152 -7.41 -5.87 -12.27
C LEU A 152 -7.32 -4.35 -12.44
N GLY A 153 -7.30 -3.86 -13.68
CA GLY A 153 -7.26 -2.44 -14.02
C GLY A 153 -8.50 -1.69 -13.53
N PHE A 154 -9.66 -2.35 -13.44
CA PHE A 154 -10.86 -1.77 -12.83
C PHE A 154 -10.68 -1.44 -11.34
N LEU A 155 -9.81 -2.17 -10.64
CA LEU A 155 -9.48 -1.90 -9.23
C LEU A 155 -8.40 -0.82 -9.07
N MET A 156 -7.87 -0.28 -10.17
CA MET A 156 -6.86 0.77 -10.14
C MET A 156 -7.52 2.16 -9.96
N PRO A 157 -6.97 3.04 -9.09
CA PRO A 157 -7.39 4.43 -9.04
C PRO A 157 -7.38 5.11 -10.41
N LEU A 158 -8.42 5.90 -10.70
CA LEU A 158 -8.55 6.63 -11.97
C LEU A 158 -7.34 7.53 -12.26
N SER A 159 -6.77 8.16 -11.23
CA SER A 159 -5.59 9.01 -11.34
C SER A 159 -4.36 8.26 -11.86
N LEU A 160 -4.17 7.00 -11.46
CA LEU A 160 -3.07 6.15 -11.92
C LEU A 160 -3.31 5.67 -13.36
N ALA A 161 -4.55 5.28 -13.69
CA ALA A 161 -4.90 4.87 -15.05
C ALA A 161 -4.68 5.99 -16.08
N VAL A 162 -5.11 7.21 -15.76
CA VAL A 162 -4.89 8.40 -16.60
C VAL A 162 -3.40 8.66 -16.75
N SER A 163 -2.66 8.64 -15.64
CA SER A 163 -1.20 8.85 -15.65
C SER A 163 -0.49 7.84 -16.54
N TYR A 164 -0.79 6.55 -16.39
CA TYR A 164 -0.20 5.47 -17.21
C TYR A 164 -0.43 5.69 -18.71
N TRP A 165 -1.67 6.01 -19.09
CA TRP A 165 -2.01 6.26 -20.48
C TRP A 165 -1.34 7.54 -21.02
N SER A 166 -1.31 8.61 -20.24
CA SER A 166 -0.64 9.87 -20.62
C SER A 166 0.87 9.70 -20.80
N PHE A 167 1.56 9.01 -19.90
CA PHE A 167 3.00 8.75 -20.04
C PHE A 167 3.31 7.82 -21.21
N TYR A 168 2.45 6.83 -21.46
CA TYR A 168 2.55 5.99 -22.65
C TYR A 168 2.49 6.81 -23.94
N LEU A 169 1.49 7.70 -24.06
CA LEU A 169 1.40 8.60 -25.21
C LEU A 169 2.58 9.56 -25.30
N PHE A 170 3.05 10.08 -24.17
CA PHE A 170 4.21 10.97 -24.12
C PHE A 170 5.46 10.31 -24.73
N TRP A 171 5.74 9.03 -24.42
CA TRP A 171 6.83 8.29 -25.07
C TRP A 171 6.63 8.11 -26.57
N GLN A 172 5.39 7.91 -27.02
CA GLN A 172 5.10 7.82 -28.45
C GLN A 172 5.31 9.17 -29.15
N PHE A 173 4.90 10.29 -28.53
CA PHE A 173 5.18 11.63 -29.04
C PHE A 173 6.67 11.92 -29.13
N GLN A 174 7.47 11.54 -28.12
CA GLN A 174 8.92 11.67 -28.18
C GLN A 174 9.52 10.92 -29.38
N ARG A 175 9.03 9.72 -29.69
CA ARG A 175 9.47 8.94 -30.86
C ARG A 175 9.12 9.61 -32.18
N ILE A 176 7.91 10.17 -32.29
CA ILE A 176 7.46 10.90 -33.49
C ILE A 176 8.33 12.14 -33.72
N ILE A 177 8.60 12.93 -32.67
CA ILE A 177 9.47 14.11 -32.74
C ILE A 177 10.91 13.71 -33.08
N GLY A 178 11.43 12.64 -32.44
CA GLY A 178 12.75 12.11 -32.76
C GLY A 178 12.89 11.64 -34.20
N SER A 179 11.81 11.14 -34.81
CA SER A 179 11.77 10.80 -36.24
C SER A 179 11.89 12.01 -37.15
N GLN A 180 11.28 13.12 -36.78
CA GLN A 180 11.33 14.37 -37.55
C GLN A 180 12.71 15.02 -37.46
N LEU A 181 13.34 14.95 -36.28
CA LEU A 181 14.67 15.52 -36.02
C LEU A 181 15.83 14.60 -36.45
N GLY A 182 15.57 13.40 -36.99
CA GLY A 182 16.62 12.45 -37.38
C GLY A 182 17.32 11.74 -36.21
N LEU A 183 16.82 11.91 -34.98
CA LEU A 183 17.35 11.33 -33.75
C LEU A 183 17.09 9.82 -33.62
N GLN A 184 16.34 9.22 -34.55
CA GLN A 184 16.17 7.76 -34.66
C GLN A 184 17.47 7.01 -34.94
N SER A 185 18.50 7.70 -35.45
CA SER A 185 19.85 7.14 -35.64
C SER A 185 20.57 6.84 -34.32
N LEU A 186 20.12 7.43 -33.20
CA LEU A 186 20.68 7.17 -31.89
C LEU A 186 20.13 5.86 -31.29
N PRO A 187 21.00 4.92 -30.89
CA PRO A 187 20.58 3.63 -30.38
C PRO A 187 19.82 3.80 -29.07
N GLY A 188 18.53 3.44 -29.09
CA GLY A 188 17.70 3.41 -27.88
C GLY A 188 16.94 4.68 -27.56
N PHE A 189 16.97 5.73 -28.41
CA PHE A 189 16.09 6.90 -28.27
C PHE A 189 14.59 6.49 -28.25
N PRO A 190 13.75 6.96 -27.31
CA PRO A 190 13.93 8.07 -26.36
C PRO A 190 14.49 7.67 -24.97
N TYR A 191 15.15 6.52 -24.87
CA TYR A 191 15.75 5.96 -23.65
C TYR A 191 14.75 5.73 -22.50
N PRO A 192 13.69 4.93 -22.71
CA PRO A 192 12.64 4.73 -21.70
C PRO A 192 13.19 4.21 -20.36
N ILE A 193 14.18 3.31 -20.41
CA ILE A 193 14.79 2.77 -19.18
C ILE A 193 15.53 3.84 -18.37
N ALA A 194 16.20 4.79 -19.04
CA ALA A 194 16.91 5.88 -18.38
C ALA A 194 15.93 6.90 -17.78
N GLN A 195 14.86 7.22 -18.51
CA GLN A 195 13.79 8.09 -18.00
C GLN A 195 13.12 7.49 -16.77
N VAL A 196 12.74 6.20 -16.82
CA VAL A 196 12.14 5.49 -15.68
C VAL A 196 13.09 5.47 -14.49
N ARG A 197 14.39 5.19 -14.69
CA ARG A 197 15.39 5.27 -13.62
C ARG A 197 15.47 6.67 -13.01
N GLY A 198 15.42 7.72 -13.83
CA GLY A 198 15.38 9.11 -13.37
C GLY A 198 14.15 9.40 -12.51
N VAL A 199 12.98 8.88 -12.89
CA VAL A 199 11.75 8.99 -12.09
C VAL A 199 11.90 8.29 -10.74
N TRP A 200 12.46 7.07 -10.69
CA TRP A 200 12.69 6.38 -9.42
C TRP A 200 13.63 7.16 -8.48
N ILE A 201 14.69 7.75 -9.02
CA ILE A 201 15.62 8.58 -8.25
C ILE A 201 14.92 9.85 -7.74
N ALA A 202 14.16 10.52 -8.61
CA ALA A 202 13.42 11.73 -8.24
C ALA A 202 12.36 11.43 -7.18
N LEU A 203 11.63 10.32 -7.29
CA LEU A 203 10.66 9.87 -6.29
C LEU A 203 11.33 9.53 -4.95
N LEU A 204 12.50 8.87 -4.99
CA LEU A 204 13.27 8.57 -3.78
C LEU A 204 13.74 9.85 -3.10
N LEU A 205 14.25 10.82 -3.85
CA LEU A 205 14.65 12.13 -3.32
C LEU A 205 13.46 12.92 -2.78
N TYR A 206 12.33 12.89 -3.48
CA TYR A 206 11.10 13.54 -3.05
C TYR A 206 10.56 12.93 -1.75
N ALA A 207 10.50 11.59 -1.66
CA ALA A 207 10.08 10.89 -0.45
C ALA A 207 11.05 11.14 0.73
N ALA A 208 12.36 11.12 0.47
CA ALA A 208 13.37 11.46 1.47
C ALA A 208 13.23 12.91 1.96
N TRP A 209 12.93 13.84 1.05
CA TRP A 209 12.71 15.25 1.37
C TRP A 209 11.42 15.48 2.16
N GLY A 210 10.30 14.88 1.72
CA GLY A 210 9.01 14.97 2.40
C GLY A 210 9.05 14.38 3.82
N GLY A 211 9.75 13.27 4.00
CA GLY A 211 9.92 12.61 5.29
C GLY A 211 11.01 13.21 6.19
N ARG A 212 11.77 14.23 5.76
CA ARG A 212 12.98 14.68 6.49
C ARG A 212 12.74 15.02 7.96
N GLN A 213 11.62 15.67 8.28
CA GLN A 213 11.27 16.04 9.65
C GLN A 213 10.89 14.81 10.47
N TYR A 214 10.15 13.87 9.88
CA TYR A 214 9.78 12.61 10.49
C TYR A 214 11.01 11.73 10.74
N PHE A 215 11.89 11.55 9.74
CA PHE A 215 13.14 10.79 9.90
C PHE A 215 14.05 11.39 10.97
N GLN A 216 14.15 12.72 11.05
CA GLN A 216 14.90 13.39 12.11
C GLN A 216 14.30 13.17 13.51
N GLN A 217 12.96 13.17 13.63
CA GLN A 217 12.29 12.88 14.89
C GLN A 217 12.50 11.42 15.33
N VAL A 218 12.34 10.47 14.40
CA VAL A 218 12.59 9.04 14.66
C VAL A 218 14.05 8.81 15.04
N LEU A 219 15.00 9.41 14.33
CA LEU A 219 16.42 9.27 14.64
C LEU A 219 16.75 9.87 16.01
N ARG A 220 16.19 11.04 16.34
CA ARG A 220 16.35 11.63 17.69
C ARG A 220 15.76 10.74 18.77
N GLN A 221 14.55 10.21 18.58
CA GLN A 221 13.89 9.32 19.54
C GLN A 221 14.61 7.99 19.70
N GLY A 222 15.13 7.41 18.61
CA GLY A 222 15.93 6.19 18.66
C GLY A 222 17.29 6.39 19.33
N VAL A 223 17.94 7.52 19.06
CA VAL A 223 19.21 7.86 19.72
C VAL A 223 19.00 8.18 21.20
N THR A 224 17.94 8.91 21.57
CA THR A 224 17.63 9.17 22.97
C THR A 224 17.15 7.94 23.71
N SER A 225 16.43 7.01 23.09
CA SER A 225 16.03 5.74 23.73
C SER A 225 17.23 4.82 23.95
N ILE A 226 18.16 4.72 22.99
CA ILE A 226 19.43 3.98 23.16
C ILE A 226 20.30 4.62 24.24
N LEU A 227 20.40 5.95 24.27
CA LEU A 227 21.12 6.69 25.33
C LEU A 227 20.45 6.57 26.70
N ARG A 228 19.11 6.47 26.77
CA ARG A 228 18.36 6.21 28.02
C ARG A 228 18.53 4.77 28.48
N LEU A 229 18.49 3.77 27.59
CA LEU A 229 18.82 2.38 27.89
C LEU A 229 20.26 2.20 28.41
N GLY A 230 21.20 3.07 27.99
CA GLY A 230 22.55 3.13 28.54
C GLY A 230 22.68 3.88 29.87
N ARG A 231 21.68 4.67 30.28
CA ARG A 231 21.69 5.50 31.49
C ARG A 231 20.80 4.95 32.62
N ASP A 232 19.77 4.18 32.27
CA ASP A 232 18.82 3.55 33.21
C ASP A 232 19.31 2.22 33.82
N GLY A 233 20.60 1.90 33.66
CA GLY A 233 21.27 0.96 34.58
C GLY A 233 21.35 1.50 36.03
N THR A 234 21.14 2.81 36.22
CA THR A 234 21.13 3.46 37.52
C THR A 234 20.16 4.65 37.51
N THR A 235 18.88 4.40 37.81
CA THR A 235 17.85 5.26 38.43
C THR A 235 16.50 5.07 37.75
N GLY A 236 15.62 4.32 38.41
CA GLY A 236 14.21 4.24 38.01
C GLY A 236 13.50 5.57 38.22
N GLY A 237 12.51 5.86 37.36
CA GLY A 237 11.56 6.94 37.67
C GLY A 237 10.80 7.61 36.53
N GLU A 238 10.93 7.24 35.25
CA GLU A 238 10.07 7.80 34.19
C GLU A 238 9.25 6.71 33.50
N ALA A 239 7.94 6.96 33.42
CA ALA A 239 6.92 6.01 33.02
C ALA A 239 7.14 5.50 31.59
N GLU A 240 7.49 4.23 31.48
CA GLU A 240 7.46 3.45 30.25
C GLU A 240 6.03 3.46 29.64
N PRO A 241 5.88 3.55 28.31
CA PRO A 241 4.60 3.25 27.68
C PRO A 241 4.17 1.82 28.04
N ILE A 242 2.90 1.67 28.42
CA ILE A 242 2.33 0.42 28.97
C ILE A 242 2.68 -0.75 28.05
N SER A 243 3.50 -1.67 28.56
CA SER A 243 3.87 -2.93 27.91
C SER A 243 3.08 -4.09 28.55
N PRO A 244 2.59 -5.08 27.77
CA PRO A 244 1.86 -6.22 28.34
C PRO A 244 2.71 -6.97 29.39
N GLY A 245 2.21 -7.05 30.64
CA GLY A 245 2.86 -7.81 31.73
C GLY A 245 3.37 -7.00 32.93
N GLN A 246 3.16 -5.68 32.99
CA GLN A 246 3.49 -4.89 34.18
C GLN A 246 2.54 -5.16 35.37
N ALA A 247 3.07 -5.22 36.58
CA ALA A 247 2.28 -5.41 37.81
C ALA A 247 1.35 -4.21 38.07
N GLU A 248 0.10 -4.47 38.44
CA GLU A 248 -0.98 -3.47 38.58
C GLU A 248 -0.62 -2.29 39.50
N GLU A 249 0.11 -2.53 40.59
CA GLU A 249 0.55 -1.49 41.53
C GLU A 249 1.50 -0.44 40.93
N LYS A 250 2.15 -0.74 39.80
CA LYS A 250 3.07 0.20 39.13
C LYS A 250 2.37 1.06 38.07
N LEU A 251 1.10 0.79 37.77
CA LEU A 251 0.34 1.54 36.77
C LEU A 251 -0.18 2.85 37.38
N LYS A 252 0.35 3.97 36.90
CA LYS A 252 -0.18 5.30 37.23
C LYS A 252 -1.33 5.61 36.28
N VAL A 253 -2.56 5.57 36.78
CA VAL A 253 -3.74 5.99 36.03
C VAL A 253 -4.04 7.46 36.37
N GLY A 254 -4.06 8.31 35.35
CA GLY A 254 -4.52 9.69 35.47
C GLY A 254 -5.91 9.82 34.88
N ILE A 255 -6.86 10.34 35.65
CA ILE A 255 -8.19 10.72 35.13
C ILE A 255 -8.14 12.22 34.83
N HIS A 256 -8.41 12.58 33.58
CA HIS A 256 -8.57 13.97 33.19
C HIS A 256 -10.06 14.32 33.24
N SER A 257 -10.47 15.03 34.28
CA SER A 257 -11.83 15.53 34.45
C SER A 257 -11.84 17.03 34.26
N LEU A 258 -12.76 17.52 33.43
CA LEU A 258 -13.06 18.94 33.35
C LEU A 258 -13.89 19.32 34.58
N GLY A 259 -13.56 20.44 35.23
CA GLY A 259 -14.25 20.92 36.42
C GLY A 259 -14.03 22.42 36.64
N TYR A 260 -14.94 23.02 37.39
CA TYR A 260 -14.90 24.44 37.75
C TYR A 260 -15.31 24.59 39.21
N VAL A 261 -14.65 25.50 39.93
CA VAL A 261 -14.84 25.71 41.37
C VAL A 261 -15.20 27.18 41.60
N ALA A 262 -16.31 27.40 42.31
CA ALA A 262 -16.78 28.72 42.73
C ALA A 262 -17.23 28.69 44.19
N ASN A 263 -17.67 29.83 44.75
CA ASN A 263 -18.04 29.93 46.16
C ASN A 263 -19.38 29.24 46.46
N SER A 264 -20.22 29.06 45.44
CA SER A 264 -21.48 28.30 45.53
C SER A 264 -21.65 27.37 44.33
N ARG A 265 -22.53 26.37 44.49
CA ARG A 265 -22.83 25.40 43.42
C ARG A 265 -23.55 26.08 42.25
N GLU A 266 -24.45 26.99 42.56
CA GLU A 266 -25.24 27.75 41.60
C GLU A 266 -24.31 28.62 40.74
N GLU A 267 -23.39 29.36 41.37
CA GLU A 267 -22.36 30.15 40.69
C GLU A 267 -21.46 29.28 39.81
N ALA A 268 -20.99 28.12 40.31
CA ALA A 268 -20.15 27.21 39.53
C ALA A 268 -20.85 26.66 38.27
N VAL A 269 -22.16 26.40 38.35
CA VAL A 269 -22.97 25.90 37.24
C VAL A 269 -23.22 27.00 36.20
N GLU A 270 -23.57 28.21 36.63
CA GLU A 270 -23.84 29.33 35.73
C GLU A 270 -22.57 29.81 35.00
N ASP A 271 -21.44 29.90 35.70
CA ASP A 271 -20.20 30.41 35.11
C ASP A 271 -19.53 29.38 34.18
N PHE A 272 -19.64 28.08 34.50
CA PHE A 272 -19.03 27.03 33.68
C PHE A 272 -19.86 26.67 32.44
N TYR A 273 -21.19 26.79 32.50
CA TYR A 273 -22.08 26.35 31.43
C TYR A 273 -21.78 26.98 30.05
N PRO A 274 -21.56 28.30 29.90
CA PRO A 274 -21.30 28.91 28.59
C PRO A 274 -20.06 28.33 27.90
N GLY A 275 -18.96 28.18 28.64
CA GLY A 275 -17.71 27.63 28.11
C GLY A 275 -17.81 26.13 27.78
N SER A 276 -18.52 25.37 28.62
CA SER A 276 -18.83 23.96 28.38
C SER A 276 -19.68 23.79 27.12
N ALA A 277 -20.77 24.55 26.99
CA ALA A 277 -21.69 24.49 25.87
C ALA A 277 -21.01 24.84 24.53
N GLU A 278 -20.15 25.86 24.50
CA GLU A 278 -19.38 26.21 23.30
C GLU A 278 -18.41 25.08 22.91
N THR A 279 -17.62 24.60 23.88
CA THR A 279 -16.57 23.61 23.66
C THR A 279 -17.15 22.29 23.17
N PHE A 280 -18.17 21.75 23.86
CA PHE A 280 -18.79 20.49 23.48
C PHE A 280 -19.64 20.59 22.21
N THR A 281 -20.22 21.76 21.91
CA THR A 281 -20.89 21.98 20.62
C THR A 281 -19.87 22.03 19.47
N ARG A 282 -18.70 22.63 19.67
CA ARG A 282 -17.63 22.65 18.67
C ARG A 282 -17.08 21.24 18.41
N ILE A 283 -16.79 20.48 19.47
CA ILE A 283 -16.35 19.08 19.36
C ILE A 283 -17.44 18.22 18.69
N GLY A 284 -18.71 18.44 19.02
CA GLY A 284 -19.83 17.71 18.44
C GLY A 284 -19.96 17.90 16.93
N LYS A 285 -19.60 19.06 16.38
CA LYS A 285 -19.61 19.31 14.92
C LYS A 285 -18.63 18.43 14.16
N GLU A 286 -17.52 18.03 14.77
CA GLU A 286 -16.54 17.13 14.15
C GLU A 286 -17.01 15.67 14.16
N GLY A 287 -17.94 15.31 15.05
CA GLY A 287 -18.46 13.95 15.23
C GLY A 287 -19.96 13.78 14.95
N GLU A 288 -20.58 14.70 14.20
CA GLU A 288 -22.02 14.70 13.84
C GLU A 288 -22.99 14.63 15.05
N ARG A 289 -22.58 15.10 16.23
CA ARG A 289 -23.43 15.14 17.44
C ARG A 289 -24.24 16.43 17.51
N PRO A 290 -25.48 16.39 18.04
CA PRO A 290 -26.30 17.59 18.21
C PRO A 290 -25.66 18.60 19.19
N PRO A 291 -26.01 19.89 19.08
CA PRO A 291 -25.50 20.94 19.98
C PRO A 291 -25.80 20.64 21.45
N THR A 292 -24.88 21.04 22.33
CA THR A 292 -25.04 20.82 23.77
C THR A 292 -26.12 21.75 24.32
N ARG A 293 -27.16 21.18 24.92
CA ARG A 293 -28.27 21.93 25.54
C ARG A 293 -28.11 22.02 27.05
N ARG A 294 -28.69 23.06 27.65
CA ARG A 294 -28.67 23.28 29.11
C ARG A 294 -29.25 22.13 29.92
N GLU A 295 -30.33 21.52 29.43
CA GLU A 295 -30.95 20.36 30.06
C GLU A 295 -29.97 19.18 30.16
N HIS A 296 -29.17 18.95 29.12
CA HIS A 296 -28.19 17.87 29.08
C HIS A 296 -26.99 18.15 30.00
N PHE A 297 -26.58 19.40 30.11
CA PHE A 297 -25.57 19.81 31.09
C PHE A 297 -26.09 19.65 32.53
N ASN A 298 -27.32 20.09 32.80
CA ASN A 298 -27.97 19.97 34.11
C ASN A 298 -28.15 18.51 34.53
N SER A 299 -28.45 17.59 33.60
CA SER A 299 -28.48 16.17 33.89
C SER A 299 -27.08 15.63 34.24
N GLN A 300 -26.03 16.10 33.56
CA GLN A 300 -24.65 15.67 33.84
C GLN A 300 -24.15 16.13 35.22
N VAL A 301 -24.49 17.34 35.64
CA VAL A 301 -24.09 17.87 36.95
C VAL A 301 -25.03 17.45 38.08
N GLY A 302 -26.11 16.73 37.78
CA GLY A 302 -27.09 16.24 38.76
C GLY A 302 -26.49 15.24 39.76
N PRO A 303 -27.19 14.96 40.88
CA PRO A 303 -26.71 14.06 41.93
C PRO A 303 -26.50 12.61 41.48
N THR A 304 -27.14 12.17 40.38
CA THR A 304 -26.96 10.83 39.78
C THR A 304 -25.97 10.82 38.61
N GLY A 305 -25.43 11.99 38.22
CA GLY A 305 -24.65 12.12 36.99
C GLY A 305 -25.50 11.86 35.74
N PRO A 306 -24.88 11.55 34.58
CA PRO A 306 -25.58 11.36 33.30
C PRO A 306 -26.46 10.08 33.20
N TYR A 307 -26.88 9.49 34.32
CA TYR A 307 -27.73 8.28 34.39
C TYR A 307 -29.11 8.59 34.97
#